data_AF-D4DBY2-F1
#
_entry.id   AF-D4DBY2-F1
#
_cell.length_a   1.000
_cell.length_b   1.000
_cell.length_c   1.000
_cell.angle_alpha   90.00
_cell.angle_beta   90.00
_cell.angle_gamma   90.00
#
_symmetry.space_group_name_H-M   'P 1'
#
loop_
_entity.id
_entity.type
_entity.pdbx_description
1 polymer ?
#
loop_
_entity_poly.entity_id
_entity_poly.type
_entity_poly.pdbx_seq_one_letter_code
_entity_poly.pdbx_strand_id
1 'polypeptide(L)'
;MMTSPKPKMVQTVLNFGSSRSLKKDTPQIIRRDPDEASSLGDTLLPDSGMDYEMDNDESSRLDSQTSIASTDWPPSQTASEATQTVLSPAQDAMKRRKILRCIAGETSTFLPGILEMAPWAPPNGYLYSPSKISRLNAKYCPHFPKTSIRVHNADSLDTAIALANCSKFVTVRDKKPVCVLNMANAFHAGGGWKNGALAQEETLCYRSSLSFTLKLRYYPLEDLQAIYSPTVLVIRKSMDDGHGLLPLNKPEELPVVSVISIAALCEPKLAAKKIPVPNSSDVHIKEVFRKVADRDLTKDKIRMILRTAAYNGHRRLVLGALGCGAFLNPREDVADCFAEVFSESEFDGGWWESIIFAVMDDLEEGKDGDGNYGVLYRKLHGMMV
;
A
#
# COMPACT_ATOMS: atom_id res chain seq x y z
N MET A 1 -20.73 -17.58 -25.05
CA MET A 1 -21.04 -16.20 -24.65
C MET A 1 -20.00 -15.80 -23.63
N MET A 2 -19.10 -14.88 -24.00
CA MET A 2 -18.01 -14.43 -23.16
C MET A 2 -18.57 -13.56 -22.03
N THR A 3 -18.44 -14.03 -20.80
CA THR A 3 -18.79 -13.30 -19.58
C THR A 3 -17.76 -12.18 -19.38
N SER A 4 -18.18 -10.93 -19.39
CA SER A 4 -17.32 -9.80 -19.01
C SER A 4 -16.80 -9.99 -17.58
N PRO A 5 -15.52 -9.71 -17.31
CA PRO A 5 -14.96 -9.85 -15.97
C PRO A 5 -15.50 -8.78 -15.02
N LYS A 6 -15.64 -9.17 -13.74
CA LYS A 6 -16.12 -8.28 -12.67
C LYS A 6 -14.97 -7.41 -12.19
N PRO A 7 -15.17 -6.11 -11.91
CA PRO A 7 -14.11 -5.26 -11.38
C PRO A 7 -13.73 -5.71 -9.96
N LYS A 8 -12.52 -6.26 -9.83
CA LYS A 8 -11.87 -6.49 -8.53
C LYS A 8 -11.08 -5.27 -8.07
N MET A 9 -10.68 -5.30 -6.81
CA MET A 9 -9.95 -4.24 -6.12
C MET A 9 -8.66 -3.85 -6.84
N VAL A 10 -8.31 -2.59 -6.68
CA VAL A 10 -7.47 -1.86 -7.60
C VAL A 10 -6.15 -1.48 -6.92
N GLN A 11 -5.01 -1.78 -7.57
CA GLN A 11 -3.77 -1.01 -7.39
C GLN A 11 -3.78 0.28 -8.24
N THR A 12 -4.58 0.33 -9.31
CA THR A 12 -4.60 1.43 -10.31
C THR A 12 -6.01 1.89 -10.72
N VAL A 13 -6.66 2.83 -10.01
CA VAL A 13 -7.81 3.60 -10.53
C VAL A 13 -7.91 4.88 -9.69
N LEU A 14 -7.25 5.93 -10.16
CA LEU A 14 -7.82 7.26 -10.02
C LEU A 14 -8.98 7.32 -11.01
N ASN A 15 -10.20 7.42 -10.50
CA ASN A 15 -11.37 7.74 -11.31
C ASN A 15 -11.28 9.22 -11.70
N PHE A 16 -10.40 9.56 -12.63
CA PHE A 16 -10.52 10.81 -13.38
C PHE A 16 -11.29 10.50 -14.65
N GLY A 17 -12.57 10.89 -14.64
CA GLY A 17 -13.40 10.83 -15.83
C GLY A 17 -12.68 11.47 -17.00
N SER A 18 -12.65 10.76 -18.13
CA SER A 18 -12.14 11.29 -19.38
C SER A 18 -13.02 12.46 -19.83
N SER A 19 -12.56 13.67 -19.54
CA SER A 19 -12.85 14.85 -20.37
C SER A 19 -11.76 15.89 -20.16
N ARG A 20 -10.96 16.09 -21.21
CA ARG A 20 -10.11 17.27 -21.34
C ARG A 20 -11.00 18.51 -21.31
N SER A 21 -10.98 19.24 -20.20
CA SER A 21 -11.24 20.67 -20.17
C SER A 21 -10.46 21.26 -19.00
N LEU A 22 -9.47 22.09 -19.33
CA LEU A 22 -8.69 22.87 -18.37
C LEU A 22 -9.63 23.83 -17.63
N LYS A 23 -9.99 23.50 -16.39
CA LYS A 23 -10.38 24.51 -15.40
C LYS A 23 -9.30 24.55 -14.33
N LYS A 24 -8.61 25.69 -14.26
CA LYS A 24 -7.79 26.12 -13.12
C LYS A 24 -8.75 26.21 -11.93
N ASP A 25 -8.54 25.36 -10.93
CA ASP A 25 -8.88 25.54 -9.50
C ASP A 25 -9.04 24.15 -8.87
N THR A 26 -7.91 23.49 -8.65
CA THR A 26 -7.77 22.33 -7.76
C THR A 26 -6.32 22.34 -7.27
N PRO A 27 -6.04 22.19 -5.97
CA PRO A 27 -4.67 22.23 -5.47
C PRO A 27 -3.88 21.05 -6.04
N GLN A 28 -3.00 21.36 -6.99
CA GLN A 28 -2.03 20.41 -7.52
C GLN A 28 -0.88 20.24 -6.53
N ILE A 29 -0.53 18.99 -6.23
CA ILE A 29 0.68 18.67 -5.46
C ILE A 29 1.86 18.85 -6.42
N ILE A 30 2.32 20.09 -6.55
CA ILE A 30 3.50 20.44 -7.34
C ILE A 30 4.72 20.27 -6.44
N ARG A 31 5.55 19.26 -6.72
CA ARG A 31 6.94 19.26 -6.27
C ARG A 31 7.65 20.39 -7.03
N ARG A 32 8.01 21.48 -6.36
CA ARG A 32 8.85 22.52 -6.96
C ARG A 32 10.22 21.90 -7.26
N ASP A 33 10.67 21.99 -8.52
CA ASP A 33 12.00 21.54 -8.94
C ASP A 33 13.03 22.52 -8.33
N PRO A 34 14.06 22.06 -7.58
CA PRO A 34 15.09 22.94 -7.03
C PRO A 34 15.87 23.71 -8.10
N ASP A 35 15.89 23.19 -9.33
CA ASP A 35 16.62 23.75 -10.47
C ASP A 35 15.87 24.89 -11.19
N GLU A 36 14.63 25.23 -10.80
CA GLU A 36 13.86 26.33 -11.40
C GLU A 36 13.91 27.64 -10.60
N ALA A 37 14.66 27.70 -9.49
CA ALA A 37 14.78 28.90 -8.67
C ALA A 37 15.97 29.78 -9.09
N SER A 38 15.92 30.38 -10.27
CA SER A 38 16.78 31.53 -10.60
C SER A 38 16.11 32.50 -11.56
N SER A 39 15.29 33.41 -11.02
CA SER A 39 15.21 34.83 -11.43
C SER A 39 13.98 35.52 -10.83
N LEU A 40 14.18 36.74 -10.33
CA LEU A 40 13.19 37.76 -9.89
C LEU A 40 12.63 37.48 -8.49
N GLY A 41 12.80 38.31 -7.46
CA GLY A 41 13.12 39.73 -7.37
C GLY A 41 12.25 40.28 -6.24
N ASP A 42 12.88 40.79 -5.17
CA ASP A 42 12.25 41.26 -3.93
C ASP A 42 11.10 42.25 -4.15
N THR A 43 9.98 42.07 -3.45
CA THR A 43 9.20 43.20 -2.90
C THR A 43 8.44 42.75 -1.65
N LEU A 44 8.61 43.54 -0.59
CA LEU A 44 8.08 43.35 0.76
C LEU A 44 6.70 44.03 0.95
N LEU A 45 5.87 43.39 1.80
CA LEU A 45 4.72 43.88 2.60
C LEU A 45 3.30 43.97 1.97
N PRO A 46 2.20 43.95 2.77
CA PRO A 46 2.02 43.49 4.15
C PRO A 46 0.79 42.56 4.38
N ASP A 47 0.79 42.02 5.61
CA ASP A 47 -0.25 41.39 6.42
C ASP A 47 -1.70 41.89 6.20
N SER A 48 -2.62 40.94 6.03
CA SER A 48 -4.07 41.16 6.21
C SER A 48 -4.70 39.89 6.77
N GLY A 49 -4.93 39.88 8.08
CA GLY A 49 -5.73 38.87 8.75
C GLY A 49 -7.15 38.81 8.19
N MET A 50 -7.68 37.60 8.08
CA MET A 50 -9.11 37.35 8.16
C MET A 50 -9.34 36.11 9.01
N ASP A 51 -10.01 36.36 10.13
CA ASP A 51 -10.48 35.42 11.11
C ASP A 51 -11.48 34.44 10.47
N TYR A 52 -11.39 33.16 10.85
CA TYR A 52 -12.43 32.17 10.56
C TYR A 52 -13.31 32.02 11.80
N GLU A 53 -14.53 32.57 11.74
CA GLU A 53 -15.59 32.33 12.72
C GLU A 53 -15.98 30.84 12.72
N MET A 54 -15.98 30.25 13.92
CA MET A 54 -16.57 28.93 14.18
C MET A 54 -18.06 29.11 14.46
N ASP A 55 -18.90 28.74 13.50
CA ASP A 55 -20.32 28.53 13.78
C ASP A 55 -20.51 27.20 14.54
N ASN A 56 -20.82 27.35 15.82
CA ASN A 56 -21.46 26.33 16.65
C ASN A 56 -22.95 26.30 16.29
N ASP A 57 -23.46 25.15 15.88
CA ASP A 57 -24.90 24.90 15.93
C ASP A 57 -25.19 23.51 16.52
N GLU A 58 -25.31 23.50 17.84
CA GLU A 58 -26.05 22.49 18.60
C GLU A 58 -27.55 22.79 18.45
N SER A 59 -28.28 21.99 17.67
CA SER A 59 -29.54 21.38 18.13
C SER A 59 -30.22 20.58 17.02
N SER A 60 -30.26 19.26 17.17
CA SER A 60 -31.48 18.52 16.89
C SER A 60 -31.47 17.21 17.67
N ARG A 61 -32.66 16.92 18.19
CA ARG A 61 -32.91 15.98 19.27
C ARG A 61 -32.72 14.54 18.82
N LEU A 62 -32.28 13.76 19.81
CA LEU A 62 -32.11 12.33 19.81
C LEU A 62 -33.47 11.63 19.58
N ASP A 63 -33.72 11.16 18.36
CA ASP A 63 -34.70 10.10 18.11
C ASP A 63 -34.00 8.74 18.20
N SER A 64 -34.07 8.19 19.41
CA SER A 64 -33.79 6.80 19.73
C SER A 64 -34.80 5.89 19.04
N GLN A 65 -34.43 5.33 17.88
CA GLN A 65 -34.83 4.02 17.33
C GLN A 65 -34.53 3.97 15.83
N THR A 66 -33.28 3.65 15.48
CA THR A 66 -32.98 3.00 14.20
C THR A 66 -31.97 1.92 14.48
N SER A 67 -32.40 0.67 14.30
CA SER A 67 -31.55 -0.51 14.36
C SER A 67 -30.33 -0.27 13.46
N ILE A 68 -29.13 -0.50 14.00
CA ILE A 68 -27.88 -0.54 13.24
C ILE A 68 -28.05 -1.67 12.22
N ALA A 69 -28.47 -1.35 11.01
CA ALA A 69 -28.47 -2.28 9.90
C ALA A 69 -27.00 -2.61 9.63
N SER A 70 -26.67 -3.91 9.65
CA SER A 70 -25.34 -4.43 9.32
C SER A 70 -24.86 -3.74 8.04
N THR A 71 -23.69 -3.09 8.10
CA THR A 71 -23.12 -2.43 6.91
C THR A 71 -22.43 -3.49 6.08
N ASP A 72 -23.22 -4.47 5.61
CA ASP A 72 -22.69 -5.61 4.88
C ASP A 72 -22.02 -5.10 3.59
N TRP A 73 -20.74 -5.43 3.43
CA TRP A 73 -20.09 -5.29 2.14
C TRP A 73 -20.90 -6.09 1.12
N PRO A 74 -21.26 -5.50 -0.03
CA PRO A 74 -22.08 -6.20 -1.00
C PRO A 74 -21.39 -7.52 -1.37
N PRO A 75 -22.10 -8.67 -1.32
CA PRO A 75 -21.50 -9.94 -1.69
C PRO A 75 -20.96 -9.85 -3.12
N SER A 76 -19.81 -10.46 -3.36
CA SER A 76 -19.23 -10.66 -4.69
C SER A 76 -20.24 -11.48 -5.49
N GLN A 77 -21.09 -10.81 -6.29
CA GLN A 77 -22.30 -11.37 -6.89
C GLN A 77 -22.07 -12.76 -7.49
N THR A 78 -22.42 -13.84 -6.81
CA THR A 78 -22.64 -15.14 -7.46
C THR A 78 -23.98 -15.07 -8.16
N ALA A 79 -24.02 -15.47 -9.42
CA ALA A 79 -25.18 -15.33 -10.30
C ALA A 79 -26.45 -15.87 -9.63
N SER A 80 -27.36 -14.97 -9.26
CA SER A 80 -28.77 -15.27 -9.10
C SER A 80 -29.56 -14.19 -9.82
N GLU A 81 -30.43 -14.64 -10.73
CA GLU A 81 -31.34 -13.83 -11.54
C GLU A 81 -32.25 -12.99 -10.65
N ALA A 82 -31.85 -11.75 -10.40
CA ALA A 82 -32.75 -10.70 -9.96
C ALA A 82 -32.45 -9.48 -10.83
N THR A 83 -33.50 -8.88 -11.37
CA THR A 83 -33.50 -7.73 -12.28
C THR A 83 -32.88 -6.50 -11.60
N GLN A 84 -31.55 -6.47 -11.48
CA GLN A 84 -30.81 -5.34 -10.96
C GLN A 84 -30.57 -4.37 -12.11
N THR A 85 -31.05 -3.14 -11.93
CA THR A 85 -30.63 -2.00 -12.74
C THR A 85 -29.10 -1.92 -12.74
N VAL A 86 -28.51 -2.20 -13.91
CA VAL A 86 -27.07 -2.14 -14.12
C VAL A 86 -26.62 -0.70 -13.88
N LEU A 87 -25.87 -0.47 -12.79
CA LEU A 87 -25.31 0.83 -12.48
C LEU A 87 -24.19 1.16 -13.47
N SER A 88 -24.00 2.45 -13.74
CA SER A 88 -22.81 2.89 -14.49
C SER A 88 -21.54 2.74 -13.64
N PRO A 89 -20.35 2.59 -14.26
CA PRO A 89 -19.08 2.49 -13.52
C PRO A 89 -18.83 3.66 -12.54
N ALA A 90 -19.30 4.86 -12.89
CA ALA A 90 -19.20 6.04 -12.02
C ALA A 90 -20.12 5.93 -10.79
N GLN A 91 -21.35 5.46 -10.98
CA GLN A 91 -22.31 5.23 -9.90
C GLN A 91 -21.85 4.09 -8.97
N ASP A 92 -21.30 3.01 -9.54
CA ASP A 92 -20.71 1.92 -8.76
C ASP A 92 -19.52 2.40 -7.93
N ALA A 93 -18.61 3.17 -8.52
CA ALA A 93 -17.48 3.74 -7.80
C ALA A 93 -17.94 4.68 -6.66
N MET A 94 -18.97 5.50 -6.89
CA MET A 94 -19.54 6.38 -5.87
C MET A 94 -20.21 5.60 -4.73
N LYS A 95 -20.96 4.54 -5.07
CA LYS A 95 -21.58 3.63 -4.10
C LYS A 95 -20.52 2.93 -3.24
N ARG A 96 -19.48 2.37 -3.88
CA ARG A 96 -18.33 1.76 -3.20
C ARG A 96 -17.63 2.76 -2.26
N ARG A 97 -17.37 3.98 -2.73
CA ARG A 97 -16.78 5.04 -1.91
C ARG A 97 -17.63 5.39 -0.69
N LYS A 98 -18.97 5.40 -0.83
CA LYS A 98 -19.87 5.60 0.31
C LYS A 98 -19.75 4.47 1.34
N ILE A 99 -19.75 3.21 0.89
CA ILE A 99 -19.59 2.04 1.76
C ILE A 99 -18.25 2.07 2.50
N LEU A 100 -17.15 2.34 1.78
CA LEU A 100 -15.82 2.43 2.38
C LEU A 100 -15.68 3.54 3.42
N ARG A 101 -16.37 4.68 3.24
CA ARG A 101 -16.44 5.74 4.27
C ARG A 101 -17.14 5.25 5.54
N CYS A 102 -18.24 4.51 5.40
CA CYS A 102 -18.93 3.90 6.54
C CYS A 102 -18.02 2.90 7.27
N ILE A 103 -17.32 2.03 6.53
CA ILE A 103 -16.35 1.09 7.09
C ILE A 103 -15.20 1.80 7.81
N ALA A 104 -14.68 2.89 7.24
CA ALA A 104 -13.66 3.70 7.92
C ALA A 104 -14.18 4.30 9.24
N GLY A 105 -15.41 4.81 9.25
CA GLY A 105 -16.07 5.29 10.45
C GLY A 105 -16.18 4.20 11.51
N GLU A 106 -16.76 3.05 11.14
CA GLU A 106 -16.93 1.89 12.02
C GLU A 106 -15.58 1.39 12.59
N THR A 107 -14.57 1.26 11.73
CA THR A 107 -13.20 0.86 12.11
C THR A 107 -12.58 1.86 13.08
N SER A 108 -12.75 3.16 12.84
CA SER A 108 -12.23 4.21 13.74
C SER A 108 -12.90 4.17 15.11
N THR A 109 -14.18 3.81 15.17
CA THR A 109 -14.95 3.69 16.41
C THR A 109 -14.56 2.46 17.22
N PHE A 110 -14.34 1.30 16.57
CA PHE A 110 -14.05 0.06 17.29
C PHE A 110 -12.59 -0.09 17.73
N LEU A 111 -11.64 0.44 16.96
CA LEU A 111 -10.22 0.22 17.20
C LEU A 111 -9.73 0.60 18.61
N PRO A 112 -10.14 1.74 19.23
CA PRO A 112 -9.70 2.07 20.58
C PRO A 112 -10.01 0.97 21.60
N GLY A 113 -11.26 0.50 21.64
CA GLY A 113 -11.68 -0.56 22.57
C GLY A 113 -10.99 -1.91 22.27
N ILE A 114 -10.81 -2.25 20.99
CA ILE A 114 -10.07 -3.48 20.61
C ILE A 114 -8.61 -3.40 21.07
N LEU A 115 -7.96 -2.25 20.91
CA LEU A 115 -6.57 -2.04 21.30
C LEU A 115 -6.38 -2.05 22.82
N GLU A 116 -7.35 -1.53 23.59
CA GLU A 116 -7.35 -1.65 25.06
C GLU A 116 -7.39 -3.11 25.52
N MET A 117 -8.13 -3.97 24.80
CA MET A 117 -8.20 -5.41 25.07
C MET A 117 -6.99 -6.19 24.55
N ALA A 118 -6.08 -5.55 23.80
CA ALA A 118 -4.93 -6.19 23.16
C ALA A 118 -3.59 -5.54 23.53
N PRO A 119 -3.18 -5.57 24.82
CA PRO A 119 -1.96 -4.91 25.30
C PRO A 119 -0.66 -5.46 24.69
N TRP A 120 -0.69 -6.67 24.11
CA TRP A 120 0.46 -7.25 23.39
C TRP A 120 0.68 -6.63 22.00
N ALA A 121 -0.28 -5.87 21.48
CA ALA A 121 -0.22 -5.22 20.17
C ALA A 121 -0.43 -3.69 20.29
N PRO A 122 0.42 -2.97 21.06
CA PRO A 122 0.27 -1.54 21.23
C PRO A 122 0.39 -0.81 19.88
N PRO A 123 -0.37 0.28 19.65
CA PRO A 123 -0.37 1.00 18.37
C PRO A 123 0.85 1.92 18.21
N ASN A 124 2.05 1.36 18.38
CA ASN A 124 3.30 2.09 18.27
C ASN A 124 3.75 2.17 16.82
N GLY A 125 4.11 3.38 16.38
CA GLY A 125 4.86 3.62 15.15
C GLY A 125 6.14 4.39 15.45
N TYR A 126 7.21 4.06 14.73
CA TYR A 126 8.55 4.64 14.87
C TYR A 126 9.06 5.15 13.52
N LEU A 127 9.43 6.43 13.47
CA LEU A 127 10.02 7.04 12.28
C LEU A 127 11.49 6.67 12.15
N TYR A 128 11.82 6.06 11.01
CA TYR A 128 13.14 5.62 10.62
C TYR A 128 13.66 6.50 9.48
N SER A 129 14.96 6.78 9.50
CA SER A 129 15.69 7.60 8.53
C SER A 129 17.09 7.01 8.29
N PRO A 130 17.84 7.43 7.27
CA PRO A 130 19.18 6.91 6.98
C PRO A 130 20.18 7.18 8.13
N SER A 131 19.95 8.22 8.91
CA SER A 131 20.71 8.51 10.13
C SER A 131 20.46 7.51 11.26
N LYS A 132 19.33 6.79 11.24
CA LYS A 132 18.95 5.79 12.25
C LYS A 132 19.22 4.36 11.80
N ILE A 133 19.16 4.08 10.50
CA ILE A 133 19.42 2.75 9.95
C ILE A 133 20.64 2.80 9.04
N SER A 134 21.71 2.17 9.49
CA SER A 134 22.90 1.98 8.67
C SER A 134 22.80 0.74 7.78
N ARG A 135 23.83 0.51 6.96
CA ARG A 135 23.95 -0.69 6.15
C ARG A 135 23.94 -1.94 7.02
N LEU A 136 23.28 -3.01 6.57
CA LEU A 136 23.30 -4.29 7.29
C LEU A 136 24.73 -4.82 7.39
N ASN A 137 25.06 -5.32 8.58
CA ASN A 137 26.35 -5.93 8.85
C ASN A 137 26.20 -7.45 8.80
N ALA A 138 26.99 -8.12 7.95
CA ALA A 138 26.98 -9.57 7.75
C ALA A 138 27.18 -10.36 9.06
N LYS A 139 27.85 -9.79 10.07
CA LYS A 139 27.99 -10.40 11.41
C LYS A 139 26.65 -10.69 12.08
N TYR A 140 25.63 -9.88 11.82
CA TYR A 140 24.28 -10.06 12.38
C TYR A 140 23.34 -10.82 11.44
N CYS A 141 23.86 -11.33 10.31
CA CYS A 141 23.08 -12.16 9.41
C CYS A 141 22.66 -13.44 10.16
N PRO A 142 21.38 -13.84 10.11
CA PRO A 142 20.91 -15.08 10.70
C PRO A 142 21.26 -16.34 9.88
N HIS A 143 21.86 -16.19 8.68
CA HIS A 143 22.32 -17.28 7.81
C HIS A 143 21.24 -18.31 7.47
N PHE A 144 20.03 -17.86 7.12
CA PHE A 144 19.02 -18.73 6.52
C PHE A 144 19.53 -19.31 5.19
N PRO A 145 19.11 -20.53 4.81
CA PRO A 145 19.29 -21.00 3.45
C PRO A 145 18.67 -20.01 2.46
N LYS A 146 19.27 -19.87 1.26
CA LYS A 146 18.69 -19.02 0.22
C LYS A 146 17.26 -19.44 -0.07
N THR A 147 16.38 -18.46 -0.24
CA THR A 147 14.95 -18.68 -0.48
C THR A 147 14.57 -18.11 -1.83
N SER A 148 13.63 -18.76 -2.52
CA SER A 148 13.07 -18.22 -3.75
C SER A 148 12.04 -17.15 -3.42
N ILE A 149 12.15 -15.99 -4.05
CA ILE A 149 11.08 -15.00 -4.08
C ILE A 149 9.85 -15.65 -4.73
N ARG A 150 8.69 -15.47 -4.10
CA ARG A 150 7.39 -15.86 -4.66
C ARG A 150 6.59 -14.61 -5.00
N VAL A 151 5.86 -14.66 -6.10
CA VAL A 151 4.96 -13.58 -6.54
C VAL A 151 3.57 -14.18 -6.70
N HIS A 152 2.57 -13.57 -6.05
CA HIS A 152 1.19 -14.03 -6.01
C HIS A 152 0.22 -12.89 -6.34
N ASN A 153 -0.81 -13.20 -7.12
CA ASN A 153 -1.94 -12.29 -7.32
C ASN A 153 -2.88 -12.40 -6.11
N ALA A 154 -2.57 -11.67 -5.04
CA ALA A 154 -3.22 -11.83 -3.74
C ALA A 154 -3.14 -10.54 -2.91
N ASP A 155 -4.06 -10.42 -1.94
CA ASP A 155 -4.08 -9.34 -0.95
C ASP A 155 -2.90 -9.46 0.04
N SER A 156 -2.35 -8.31 0.46
CA SER A 156 -1.16 -8.26 1.32
C SER A 156 -1.40 -8.83 2.73
N LEU A 157 -2.55 -8.56 3.35
CA LEU A 157 -2.85 -9.06 4.70
C LEU A 157 -3.22 -10.53 4.65
N ASP A 158 -4.02 -10.96 3.66
CA ASP A 158 -4.38 -12.38 3.52
C ASP A 158 -3.14 -13.23 3.28
N THR A 159 -2.21 -12.75 2.45
CA THR A 159 -0.90 -13.40 2.23
C THR A 159 -0.10 -13.47 3.53
N ALA A 160 -0.06 -12.40 4.32
CA ALA A 160 0.67 -12.38 5.58
C ALA A 160 0.06 -13.33 6.63
N ILE A 161 -1.27 -13.38 6.72
CA ILE A 161 -2.01 -14.29 7.60
C ILE A 161 -1.77 -15.75 7.20
N ALA A 162 -1.85 -16.07 5.90
CA ALA A 162 -1.55 -17.40 5.39
C ALA A 162 -0.11 -17.81 5.71
N LEU A 163 0.87 -16.93 5.46
CA LEU A 163 2.28 -17.18 5.75
C LEU A 163 2.56 -17.34 7.25
N ALA A 164 1.86 -16.57 8.10
CA ALA A 164 1.95 -16.72 9.55
C ALA A 164 1.40 -18.09 9.99
N ASN A 165 0.25 -18.50 9.44
CA ASN A 165 -0.39 -19.78 9.72
C ASN A 165 0.38 -21.01 9.23
N CYS A 166 1.26 -20.87 8.23
CA CYS A 166 2.15 -21.96 7.81
C CYS A 166 2.98 -22.52 8.97
N SER A 167 3.31 -21.70 9.99
CA SER A 167 4.03 -22.13 11.19
C SER A 167 3.35 -23.27 11.97
N LYS A 168 2.05 -23.51 11.73
CA LYS A 168 1.30 -24.64 12.29
C LYS A 168 1.66 -25.98 11.64
N PHE A 169 2.19 -25.95 10.42
CA PHE A 169 2.44 -27.13 9.58
C PHE A 169 3.93 -27.33 9.28
N VAL A 170 4.75 -26.28 9.39
CA VAL A 170 6.19 -26.33 9.12
C VAL A 170 6.97 -25.61 10.22
N THR A 171 8.20 -26.06 10.47
CA THR A 171 9.10 -25.39 11.43
C THR A 171 9.51 -24.02 10.86
N VAL A 172 8.99 -22.96 11.48
CA VAL A 172 9.38 -21.57 11.20
C VAL A 172 10.39 -21.13 12.25
N ARG A 173 11.54 -20.59 11.83
CA ARG A 173 12.57 -20.10 12.77
C ARG A 173 12.32 -18.63 13.14
N ASP A 174 11.72 -17.85 12.25
CA ASP A 174 11.32 -16.47 12.53
C ASP A 174 10.10 -16.39 13.46
N LYS A 175 10.34 -15.94 14.68
CA LYS A 175 9.29 -15.74 15.70
C LYS A 175 8.63 -14.36 15.61
N LYS A 176 9.08 -13.48 14.71
CA LYS A 176 8.44 -12.17 14.52
C LYS A 176 7.15 -12.31 13.71
N PRO A 177 6.18 -11.38 13.89
CA PRO A 177 5.08 -11.24 12.95
C PRO A 177 5.60 -11.06 11.53
N VAL A 178 4.82 -11.53 10.56
CA VAL A 178 5.12 -11.29 9.14
C VAL A 178 5.11 -9.79 8.89
N CYS A 179 6.14 -9.29 8.22
CA CYS A 179 6.29 -7.86 7.95
C CYS A 179 5.72 -7.51 6.57
N VAL A 180 4.74 -6.62 6.53
CA VAL A 180 4.01 -6.20 5.33
C VAL A 180 4.47 -4.81 4.91
N LEU A 181 4.71 -4.62 3.62
CA LEU A 181 4.92 -3.30 3.04
C LEU A 181 3.60 -2.55 2.94
N ASN A 182 3.49 -1.37 3.54
CA ASN A 182 2.49 -0.36 3.21
C ASN A 182 3.08 0.61 2.17
N MET A 183 2.45 0.67 0.99
CA MET A 183 2.83 1.58 -0.09
C MET A 183 2.22 2.95 0.19
N ALA A 184 2.83 3.66 1.13
CA ALA A 184 2.23 4.77 1.85
C ALA A 184 2.10 6.06 1.03
N ASN A 185 1.14 6.89 1.39
CA ASN A 185 1.07 8.28 0.98
C ASN A 185 2.08 9.10 1.78
N ALA A 186 2.84 9.99 1.12
CA ALA A 186 3.84 10.80 1.80
C ALA A 186 3.25 11.91 2.69
N PHE A 187 2.01 12.34 2.42
CA PHE A 187 1.42 13.54 3.04
C PHE A 187 0.30 13.21 4.02
N HIS A 188 -0.45 12.14 3.77
CA HIS A 188 -1.65 11.80 4.53
C HIS A 188 -1.52 10.41 5.15
N ALA A 189 -1.60 10.33 6.48
CA ALA A 189 -1.58 9.06 7.21
C ALA A 189 -2.74 8.15 6.79
N GLY A 190 -2.42 7.01 6.15
CA GLY A 190 -3.42 6.07 5.64
C GLY A 190 -4.08 6.53 4.34
N GLY A 191 -3.47 7.48 3.62
CA GLY A 191 -3.99 8.00 2.37
C GLY A 191 -5.40 8.57 2.49
N GLY A 192 -6.27 8.17 1.56
CA GLY A 192 -7.66 8.62 1.50
C GLY A 192 -8.66 7.70 2.21
N TRP A 193 -8.25 6.84 3.16
CA TRP A 193 -9.11 5.77 3.67
C TRP A 193 -10.40 6.30 4.32
N LYS A 194 -10.32 7.37 5.11
CA LYS A 194 -11.50 8.04 5.70
C LYS A 194 -12.45 8.65 4.66
N ASN A 195 -11.95 8.89 3.44
CA ASN A 195 -12.70 9.46 2.32
C ASN A 195 -13.21 8.40 1.34
N GLY A 196 -13.04 7.10 1.65
CA GLY A 196 -13.49 6.00 0.81
C GLY A 196 -12.60 5.76 -0.43
N ALA A 197 -11.35 6.21 -0.39
CA ALA A 197 -10.39 5.89 -1.44
C ALA A 197 -10.02 4.40 -1.42
N LEU A 198 -9.58 3.87 -2.55
CA LEU A 198 -9.26 2.45 -2.68
C LEU A 198 -7.91 2.28 -3.36
N ALA A 199 -6.87 2.13 -2.55
CA ALA A 199 -5.62 1.54 -2.93
C ALA A 199 -5.14 0.61 -1.80
N GLN A 200 -3.90 0.15 -1.88
CA GLN A 200 -3.37 -0.81 -0.93
C GLN A 200 -3.28 -0.24 0.49
N GLU A 201 -2.77 0.99 0.66
CA GLU A 201 -2.67 1.63 1.97
C GLU A 201 -4.05 1.76 2.64
N GLU A 202 -5.04 2.25 1.91
CA GLU A 202 -6.40 2.39 2.45
C GLU A 202 -6.98 1.04 2.85
N THR A 203 -6.74 0.00 2.05
CA THR A 203 -7.17 -1.38 2.35
C THR A 203 -6.54 -1.90 3.64
N LEU A 204 -5.26 -1.60 3.89
CA LEU A 204 -4.62 -1.91 5.17
C LEU A 204 -5.30 -1.16 6.32
N CYS A 205 -5.61 0.13 6.15
CA CYS A 205 -6.26 0.94 7.18
C CYS A 205 -7.72 0.55 7.45
N TYR A 206 -8.49 0.14 6.44
CA TYR A 206 -9.86 -0.36 6.65
C TYR A 206 -9.88 -1.62 7.50
N ARG A 207 -8.85 -2.46 7.36
CA ARG A 207 -8.85 -3.82 7.91
C ARG A 207 -8.07 -3.99 9.19
N SER A 208 -7.32 -2.97 9.63
CA SER A 208 -6.36 -3.14 10.71
C SER A 208 -6.16 -1.90 11.57
N SER A 209 -5.42 -2.05 12.66
CA SER A 209 -5.01 -0.94 13.53
C SER A 209 -3.90 -0.06 12.95
N LEU A 210 -3.47 -0.26 11.68
CA LEU A 210 -2.35 0.46 11.08
C LEU A 210 -2.49 1.98 11.22
N SER A 211 -3.70 2.51 11.01
CA SER A 211 -3.99 3.94 11.09
C SER A 211 -3.61 4.59 12.42
N PHE A 212 -3.62 3.84 13.53
CA PHE A 212 -3.22 4.33 14.86
C PHE A 212 -1.70 4.38 15.04
N THR A 213 -0.94 3.63 14.24
CA THR A 213 0.53 3.64 14.26
C THR A 213 1.12 4.77 13.40
N LEU A 214 0.36 5.28 12.42
CA LEU A 214 0.75 6.34 11.49
C LEU A 214 0.58 7.73 12.13
N LYS A 215 1.46 8.07 13.08
CA LYS A 215 1.38 9.32 13.85
C LYS A 215 1.51 10.55 12.94
N LEU A 216 0.56 11.49 13.03
CA LEU A 216 0.51 12.70 12.20
C LEU A 216 1.79 13.54 12.25
N ARG A 217 2.48 13.57 13.39
CA ARG A 217 3.78 14.26 13.56
C ARG A 217 4.92 13.74 12.66
N TYR A 218 4.73 12.60 12.00
CA TYR A 218 5.69 12.05 11.04
C TYR A 218 5.44 12.53 9.61
N TYR A 219 4.36 13.28 9.37
CA TYR A 219 3.98 13.74 8.05
C TYR A 219 4.27 15.24 7.87
N PRO A 220 4.65 15.66 6.65
CA PRO A 220 4.93 14.82 5.49
C PRO A 220 6.21 13.97 5.66
N LEU A 221 6.20 12.75 5.13
CA LEU A 221 7.36 11.88 5.07
C LEU A 221 8.38 12.43 4.07
N GLU A 222 9.63 12.54 4.49
CA GLU A 222 10.73 12.85 3.58
C GLU A 222 11.04 11.67 2.64
N ASP A 223 11.76 11.95 1.56
CA ASP A 223 12.04 11.00 0.49
C ASP A 223 12.63 9.66 0.97
N LEU A 224 13.45 9.65 2.02
CA LEU A 224 14.06 8.42 2.53
C LEU A 224 13.68 8.11 3.98
N GLN A 225 12.43 8.37 4.34
CA GLN A 225 11.86 8.01 5.63
C GLN A 225 10.88 6.83 5.53
N ALA A 226 10.84 6.01 6.58
CA ALA A 226 9.87 4.94 6.74
C ALA A 226 9.25 4.98 8.13
N ILE A 227 7.98 4.61 8.27
CA ILE A 227 7.36 4.36 9.57
C ILE A 227 7.32 2.85 9.77
N TYR A 228 7.98 2.39 10.84
CA TYR A 228 7.90 1.00 11.28
C TYR A 228 6.84 0.86 12.37
N SER A 229 5.88 -0.02 12.13
CA SER A 229 4.76 -0.36 13.00
C SER A 229 4.92 -1.81 13.45
N PRO A 230 5.43 -2.08 14.67
CA PRO A 230 5.80 -3.44 15.08
C PRO A 230 4.61 -4.37 15.23
N THR A 231 3.45 -3.84 15.61
CA THR A 231 2.25 -4.63 15.88
C THR A 231 1.03 -3.92 15.32
N VAL A 232 0.42 -4.55 14.34
CA VAL A 232 -0.80 -4.11 13.67
C VAL A 232 -1.79 -5.27 13.72
N LEU A 233 -2.91 -5.06 14.42
CA LEU A 233 -3.99 -6.04 14.55
C LEU A 233 -4.86 -5.98 13.31
N VAL A 234 -5.07 -7.12 12.66
CA VAL A 234 -6.06 -7.27 11.60
C VAL A 234 -7.41 -7.59 12.24
N ILE A 235 -8.43 -6.80 11.94
CA ILE A 235 -9.76 -6.88 12.53
C ILE A 235 -10.86 -7.13 11.50
N ARG A 236 -10.55 -7.12 10.20
CA ARG A 236 -11.52 -7.43 9.14
C ARG A 236 -10.97 -8.39 8.09
N LYS A 237 -11.90 -9.18 7.54
CA LYS A 237 -11.71 -9.99 6.34
C LYS A 237 -11.39 -9.13 5.12
N SER A 238 -10.86 -9.74 4.07
CA SER A 238 -10.63 -9.05 2.80
C SER A 238 -11.96 -8.67 2.13
N MET A 239 -11.90 -7.75 1.18
CA MET A 239 -13.09 -7.35 0.42
C MET A 239 -13.69 -8.51 -0.38
N ASP A 240 -12.85 -9.44 -0.86
CA ASP A 240 -13.28 -10.66 -1.55
C ASP A 240 -14.02 -11.64 -0.61
N ASP A 241 -13.74 -11.59 0.70
CA ASP A 241 -14.40 -12.38 1.76
C ASP A 241 -15.41 -11.53 2.57
N GLY A 242 -16.08 -10.59 1.90
CA GLY A 242 -17.21 -9.84 2.47
C GLY A 242 -16.85 -8.75 3.49
N HIS A 243 -15.55 -8.46 3.69
CA HIS A 243 -15.05 -7.33 4.50
C HIS A 243 -15.60 -7.18 5.93
N GLY A 244 -16.22 -8.24 6.46
CA GLY A 244 -16.77 -8.26 7.81
C GLY A 244 -15.70 -8.26 8.88
N LEU A 245 -16.08 -7.89 10.11
CA LEU A 245 -15.20 -8.01 11.27
C LEU A 245 -14.82 -9.47 11.53
N LEU A 246 -13.56 -9.69 11.91
CA LEU A 246 -13.12 -10.95 12.49
C LEU A 246 -13.74 -11.13 13.90
N PRO A 247 -13.79 -12.35 14.44
CA PRO A 247 -14.33 -12.59 15.77
C PRO A 247 -13.62 -11.76 16.85
N LEU A 248 -14.28 -10.73 17.37
CA LEU A 248 -13.71 -9.80 18.36
C LEU A 248 -13.87 -10.27 19.80
N ASN A 249 -14.62 -11.35 20.03
CA ASN A 249 -14.83 -11.94 21.36
C ASN A 249 -13.59 -12.66 21.91
N LYS A 250 -12.56 -12.85 21.08
CA LYS A 250 -11.25 -13.38 21.48
C LYS A 250 -10.13 -12.57 20.81
N PRO A 251 -9.84 -11.35 21.30
CA PRO A 251 -8.85 -10.48 20.68
C PRO A 251 -7.46 -11.13 20.53
N GLU A 252 -7.09 -12.06 21.40
CA GLU A 252 -5.85 -12.83 21.38
C GLU A 252 -5.70 -13.77 20.17
N GLU A 253 -6.81 -14.13 19.52
CA GLU A 253 -6.81 -14.93 18.29
C GLU A 253 -6.72 -14.06 17.01
N LEU A 254 -6.82 -12.72 17.14
CA LEU A 254 -6.72 -11.82 15.99
C LEU A 254 -5.32 -11.85 15.38
N PRO A 255 -5.21 -11.86 14.03
CA PRO A 255 -3.90 -11.84 13.39
C PRO A 255 -3.14 -10.55 13.69
N VAL A 256 -1.86 -10.70 14.04
CA VAL A 256 -0.92 -9.59 14.20
C VAL A 256 0.11 -9.65 13.07
N VAL A 257 0.31 -8.52 12.41
CA VAL A 257 1.39 -8.30 11.45
C VAL A 257 2.26 -7.14 11.90
N SER A 258 3.46 -7.01 11.34
CA SER A 258 4.24 -5.77 11.40
C SER A 258 4.13 -5.06 10.06
N VAL A 259 4.25 -3.74 10.05
CA VAL A 259 4.12 -2.96 8.81
C VAL A 259 5.28 -1.98 8.66
N ILE A 260 5.82 -1.87 7.45
CA ILE A 260 6.76 -0.83 7.05
C ILE A 260 6.04 0.07 6.06
N SER A 261 5.83 1.33 6.42
CA SER A 261 5.18 2.33 5.58
C SER A 261 6.23 3.23 4.96
N ILE A 262 6.31 3.25 3.63
CA ILE A 262 7.20 4.12 2.87
C ILE A 262 6.50 4.61 1.61
N ALA A 263 6.70 5.88 1.27
CA ALA A 263 6.11 6.46 0.07
C ALA A 263 7.00 6.22 -1.15
N ALA A 264 6.39 5.80 -2.26
CA ALA A 264 7.06 5.80 -3.56
C ALA A 264 7.19 7.24 -4.11
N LEU A 265 7.86 7.41 -5.25
CA LEU A 265 7.80 8.68 -5.98
C LEU A 265 6.39 8.89 -6.51
N CYS A 266 5.89 10.12 -6.49
CA CYS A 266 4.57 10.47 -7.01
C CYS A 266 4.72 11.05 -8.42
N GLU A 267 4.17 10.36 -9.42
CA GLU A 267 4.14 10.77 -10.82
C GLU A 267 5.53 11.19 -11.38
N PRO A 268 6.56 10.34 -11.26
CA PRO A 268 7.89 10.65 -11.76
C PRO A 268 7.88 10.84 -13.29
N LYS A 269 8.79 11.68 -13.80
CA LYS A 269 8.94 11.84 -15.26
C LYS A 269 9.47 10.53 -15.84
N LEU A 270 8.78 9.98 -16.85
CA LEU A 270 9.16 8.73 -17.52
C LEU A 270 9.81 8.97 -18.89
N ALA A 271 10.53 7.96 -19.36
CA ALA A 271 11.07 7.86 -20.72
C ALA A 271 10.78 6.47 -21.31
N ALA A 272 10.71 6.38 -22.64
CA ALA A 272 10.54 5.11 -23.33
C ALA A 272 11.91 4.54 -23.74
N LYS A 273 12.18 3.28 -23.38
CA LYS A 273 13.37 2.54 -23.74
C LYS A 273 13.01 1.42 -24.70
N LYS A 274 13.63 1.42 -25.87
CA LYS A 274 13.49 0.34 -26.86
C LYS A 274 14.41 -0.82 -26.50
N ILE A 275 13.84 -2.01 -26.32
CA ILE A 275 14.56 -3.24 -25.99
C ILE A 275 14.35 -4.21 -27.16
N PRO A 276 15.41 -4.62 -27.87
CA PRO A 276 15.30 -5.64 -28.91
C PRO A 276 14.80 -6.96 -28.31
N VAL A 277 13.82 -7.59 -28.97
CA VAL A 277 13.37 -8.93 -28.58
C VAL A 277 14.36 -9.96 -29.13
N PRO A 278 14.95 -10.84 -28.29
CA PRO A 278 15.88 -11.85 -28.76
C PRO A 278 15.25 -12.73 -29.86
N ASN A 279 15.97 -12.92 -30.96
CA ASN A 279 15.54 -13.73 -32.10
C ASN A 279 14.25 -13.25 -32.80
N SER A 280 13.87 -11.96 -32.68
CA SER A 280 12.77 -11.34 -33.43
C SER A 280 13.20 -9.98 -34.01
N SER A 281 12.51 -9.53 -35.07
CA SER A 281 12.57 -8.14 -35.55
C SER A 281 11.81 -7.16 -34.65
N ASP A 282 11.08 -7.68 -33.67
CA ASP A 282 10.25 -6.88 -32.77
C ASP A 282 11.06 -6.11 -31.73
N VAL A 283 10.48 -5.00 -31.29
CA VAL A 283 11.04 -4.15 -30.24
C VAL A 283 10.02 -4.02 -29.12
N HIS A 284 10.41 -4.43 -27.92
CA HIS A 284 9.66 -4.15 -26.70
C HIS A 284 9.93 -2.71 -26.27
N ILE A 285 8.86 -1.95 -25.97
CA ILE A 285 8.99 -0.58 -25.45
C ILE A 285 8.72 -0.63 -23.96
N LYS A 286 9.78 -0.43 -23.18
CA LYS A 286 9.73 -0.38 -21.73
C LYS A 286 9.70 1.07 -21.25
N GLU A 287 8.75 1.41 -20.39
CA GLU A 287 8.80 2.68 -19.65
C GLU A 287 9.84 2.58 -18.52
N VAL A 288 10.65 3.63 -18.37
CA VAL A 288 11.71 3.74 -17.35
C VAL A 288 11.67 5.12 -16.70
N PHE A 289 12.28 5.25 -15.53
CA PHE A 289 12.48 6.58 -14.94
C PHE A 289 13.33 7.45 -15.88
N ARG A 290 12.91 8.70 -16.11
CA ARG A 290 13.67 9.63 -16.97
C ARG A 290 14.93 10.13 -16.27
N LYS A 291 14.82 10.48 -14.98
CA LYS A 291 15.96 10.95 -14.18
C LYS A 291 16.60 9.74 -13.51
N VAL A 292 17.92 9.59 -13.64
CA VAL A 292 18.70 8.54 -12.95
C VAL A 292 18.52 8.65 -11.43
N ALA A 293 18.48 9.89 -10.91
CA ALA A 293 18.24 10.15 -9.49
C ALA A 293 16.90 9.59 -8.97
N ASP A 294 15.84 9.58 -9.79
CA ASP A 294 14.54 9.02 -9.40
C ASP A 294 14.62 7.49 -9.27
N ARG A 295 15.35 6.85 -10.18
CA ARG A 295 15.62 5.42 -10.14
C ARG A 295 16.49 5.04 -8.94
N ASP A 296 17.55 5.80 -8.68
CA ASP A 296 18.45 5.58 -7.54
C ASP A 296 17.71 5.77 -6.22
N LEU A 297 16.88 6.81 -6.11
CA LEU A 297 16.03 7.04 -4.94
C LEU A 297 15.01 5.90 -4.74
N THR A 298 14.46 5.35 -5.83
CA THR A 298 13.59 4.17 -5.77
C THR A 298 14.35 2.96 -5.20
N LYS A 299 15.59 2.73 -5.64
CA LYS A 299 16.44 1.69 -5.05
C LYS A 299 16.75 1.95 -3.59
N ASP A 300 17.04 3.19 -3.20
CA ASP A 300 17.28 3.55 -1.80
C ASP A 300 16.04 3.31 -0.93
N LYS A 301 14.84 3.61 -1.42
CA LYS A 301 13.58 3.27 -0.73
C LYS A 301 13.43 1.76 -0.55
N ILE A 302 13.78 0.95 -1.56
CA ILE A 302 13.79 -0.52 -1.44
C ILE A 302 14.79 -0.99 -0.39
N ARG A 303 16.02 -0.46 -0.39
CA ARG A 303 17.03 -0.74 0.65
C ARG A 303 16.50 -0.36 2.03
N MET A 304 15.82 0.78 2.16
CA MET A 304 15.23 1.24 3.42
C MET A 304 14.17 0.27 3.94
N ILE A 305 13.31 -0.28 3.07
CA ILE A 305 12.34 -1.32 3.43
C ILE A 305 13.07 -2.55 3.99
N LEU A 306 14.03 -3.09 3.24
CA LEU A 306 14.74 -4.31 3.61
C LEU A 306 15.56 -4.13 4.89
N ARG A 307 16.29 -3.02 5.02
CA ARG A 307 17.04 -2.71 6.24
C ARG A 307 16.11 -2.58 7.44
N THR A 308 15.01 -1.82 7.32
CA THR A 308 14.03 -1.68 8.40
C THR A 308 13.51 -3.03 8.88
N ALA A 309 13.18 -3.93 7.95
CA ALA A 309 12.74 -5.28 8.29
C ALA A 309 13.84 -6.09 9.01
N ALA A 310 15.05 -6.11 8.44
CA ALA A 310 16.15 -6.89 8.96
C ALA A 310 16.59 -6.44 10.37
N TYR A 311 16.70 -5.13 10.60
CA TYR A 311 17.04 -4.52 11.91
C TYR A 311 16.01 -4.88 12.99
N ASN A 312 14.73 -4.95 12.63
CA ASN A 312 13.67 -5.32 13.56
C ASN A 312 13.47 -6.83 13.73
N GLY A 313 14.33 -7.63 13.07
CA GLY A 313 14.35 -9.07 13.21
C GLY A 313 13.39 -9.82 12.31
N HIS A 314 12.70 -9.16 11.37
CA HIS A 314 11.79 -9.82 10.44
C HIS A 314 12.56 -10.60 9.38
N ARG A 315 12.12 -11.82 9.10
CA ARG A 315 12.70 -12.71 8.07
C ARG A 315 11.64 -13.18 7.07
N ARG A 316 10.37 -12.97 7.39
CA ARG A 316 9.22 -13.24 6.53
C ARG A 316 8.57 -11.94 6.09
N LEU A 317 8.69 -11.63 4.79
CA LEU A 317 8.22 -10.37 4.22
C LEU A 317 7.08 -10.58 3.21
N VAL A 318 6.12 -9.68 3.25
CA VAL A 318 5.12 -9.48 2.19
C VAL A 318 5.32 -8.10 1.58
N LEU A 319 5.79 -8.08 0.34
CA LEU A 319 6.06 -6.87 -0.46
C LEU A 319 4.99 -6.70 -1.55
N GLY A 320 5.14 -5.67 -2.38
CA GLY A 320 4.20 -5.34 -3.45
C GLY A 320 4.82 -4.47 -4.53
N ALA A 321 4.01 -4.07 -5.51
CA ALA A 321 4.42 -3.24 -6.65
C ALA A 321 4.52 -1.76 -6.24
N LEU A 322 5.59 -1.41 -5.50
CA LEU A 322 5.80 -0.09 -4.89
C LEU A 322 5.59 1.05 -5.91
N GLY A 323 4.55 1.86 -5.70
CA GLY A 323 4.25 3.04 -6.51
C GLY A 323 3.73 2.77 -7.94
N CYS A 324 3.53 1.51 -8.34
CA CYS A 324 3.13 1.12 -9.70
C CYS A 324 1.62 1.26 -9.96
N GLY A 325 0.92 1.98 -9.08
CA GLY A 325 -0.52 2.21 -9.09
C GLY A 325 -0.83 3.69 -9.27
N ALA A 326 -1.59 4.26 -8.33
CA ALA A 326 -1.96 5.69 -8.32
C ALA A 326 -0.77 6.68 -8.39
N PHE A 327 0.45 6.24 -8.09
CA PHE A 327 1.66 7.07 -8.17
C PHE A 327 2.44 6.95 -9.49
N LEU A 328 1.95 6.15 -10.44
CA LEU A 328 2.45 6.11 -11.83
C LEU A 328 3.95 5.84 -11.99
N ASN A 329 4.52 4.97 -11.13
CA ASN A 329 5.90 4.52 -11.31
C ASN A 329 5.99 3.48 -12.44
N PRO A 330 7.11 3.41 -13.19
CA PRO A 330 7.29 2.50 -14.31
C PRO A 330 7.48 1.06 -13.80
N ARG A 331 6.41 0.25 -13.83
CA ARG A 331 6.35 -1.08 -13.18
C ARG A 331 7.49 -2.03 -13.55
N GLU A 332 7.91 -2.05 -14.80
CA GLU A 332 9.02 -2.90 -15.25
C GLU A 332 10.38 -2.41 -14.71
N ASP A 333 10.58 -1.10 -14.58
CA ASP A 333 11.84 -0.55 -14.04
C ASP A 333 11.86 -0.60 -12.50
N VAL A 334 10.70 -0.50 -11.84
CA VAL A 334 10.55 -0.80 -10.40
C VAL A 334 10.87 -2.28 -10.11
N ALA A 335 10.38 -3.21 -10.93
CA ALA A 335 10.71 -4.63 -10.81
C ALA A 335 12.21 -4.88 -11.01
N ASP A 336 12.85 -4.18 -11.96
CA ASP A 336 14.33 -4.19 -12.11
C ASP A 336 15.03 -3.64 -10.86
N CYS A 337 14.54 -2.53 -10.28
CA CYS A 337 15.10 -1.96 -9.06
C CYS A 337 15.06 -2.95 -7.90
N PHE A 338 13.95 -3.68 -7.72
CA PHE A 338 13.87 -4.75 -6.71
C PHE A 338 14.89 -5.86 -6.98
N ALA A 339 14.96 -6.37 -8.22
CA ALA A 339 15.90 -7.43 -8.58
C ALA A 339 17.36 -7.02 -8.36
N GLU A 340 17.71 -5.79 -8.74
CA GLU A 340 19.04 -5.25 -8.51
C GLU A 340 19.37 -5.12 -7.03
N VAL A 341 18.45 -4.57 -6.21
CA VAL A 341 18.69 -4.41 -4.77
C VAL A 341 18.80 -5.77 -4.08
N PHE A 342 17.97 -6.74 -4.42
CA PHE A 342 18.10 -8.10 -3.87
C PHE A 342 19.40 -8.79 -4.28
N SER A 343 19.99 -8.43 -5.41
CA SER A 343 21.28 -8.95 -5.88
C SER A 343 22.48 -8.24 -5.23
N GLU A 344 22.26 -7.19 -4.44
CA GLU A 344 23.35 -6.51 -3.74
C GLU A 344 23.90 -7.40 -2.63
N SER A 345 25.22 -7.36 -2.44
CA SER A 345 25.93 -8.12 -1.40
C SER A 345 25.42 -7.91 0.03
N GLU A 346 24.66 -6.84 0.25
CA GLU A 346 24.05 -6.53 1.55
C GLU A 346 22.86 -7.45 1.86
N PHE A 347 22.09 -7.82 0.84
CA PHE A 347 20.83 -8.56 0.96
C PHE A 347 20.94 -9.99 0.41
N ASP A 348 21.93 -10.27 -0.43
CA ASP A 348 22.29 -11.61 -0.86
C ASP A 348 22.90 -12.38 0.33
N GLY A 349 22.23 -13.43 0.82
CA GLY A 349 22.88 -14.39 1.72
C GLY A 349 22.24 -14.60 3.10
N GLY A 350 20.95 -14.94 3.11
CA GLY A 350 20.36 -15.64 4.25
C GLY A 350 19.74 -14.73 5.30
N TRP A 351 19.38 -13.51 4.93
CA TRP A 351 18.55 -12.63 5.77
C TRP A 351 17.09 -13.05 5.83
N TRP A 352 16.62 -13.85 4.86
CA TRP A 352 15.20 -14.06 4.64
C TRP A 352 14.84 -15.53 4.73
N GLU A 353 13.81 -15.83 5.50
CA GLU A 353 13.16 -17.14 5.50
C GLU A 353 12.13 -17.22 4.36
N SER A 354 11.42 -16.11 4.09
CA SER A 354 10.44 -16.04 3.02
C SER A 354 10.24 -14.60 2.53
N ILE A 355 10.23 -14.40 1.21
CA ILE A 355 9.82 -13.15 0.57
C ILE A 355 8.70 -13.46 -0.41
N ILE A 356 7.55 -12.81 -0.20
CA ILE A 356 6.39 -12.92 -1.08
C ILE A 356 6.01 -11.52 -1.57
N PHE A 357 5.87 -11.34 -2.87
CA PHE A 357 5.20 -10.18 -3.46
C PHE A 357 3.72 -10.49 -3.64
N ALA A 358 2.87 -9.83 -2.87
CA ALA A 358 1.41 -9.90 -2.98
C ALA A 358 0.93 -8.72 -3.84
N VAL A 359 0.65 -8.99 -5.12
CA VAL A 359 0.40 -7.98 -6.15
C VAL A 359 -0.98 -8.22 -6.74
N MET A 360 -1.97 -7.49 -6.25
CA MET A 360 -3.31 -7.55 -6.84
C MET A 360 -3.34 -6.80 -8.16
N ASP A 361 -3.80 -7.51 -9.18
CA ASP A 361 -3.88 -7.05 -10.56
C ASP A 361 -5.26 -7.36 -11.12
N ASP A 362 -5.90 -6.33 -11.67
CA ASP A 362 -7.27 -6.31 -12.17
C ASP A 362 -7.35 -6.54 -13.68
N LEU A 363 -6.21 -6.60 -14.39
CA LEU A 363 -6.21 -6.91 -15.82
C LEU A 363 -6.57 -8.39 -16.11
N GLU A 364 -6.55 -9.26 -15.10
CA GLU A 364 -6.83 -10.72 -15.20
C GLU A 364 -5.97 -11.47 -16.23
N GLU A 365 -4.96 -10.83 -16.81
CA GLU A 365 -4.02 -11.41 -17.79
C GLU A 365 -3.07 -12.45 -17.17
N GLY A 366 -3.04 -12.53 -15.84
CA GLY A 366 -2.25 -13.51 -15.10
C GLY A 366 -0.73 -13.26 -15.20
N LYS A 367 0.04 -14.34 -15.09
CA LYS A 367 1.51 -14.28 -14.99
C LYS A 367 2.20 -13.82 -16.29
N ASP A 368 1.51 -13.96 -17.42
CA ASP A 368 2.01 -13.62 -18.75
C ASP A 368 1.52 -12.25 -19.22
N GLY A 369 0.70 -11.55 -18.41
CA GLY A 369 0.15 -10.22 -18.69
C GLY A 369 1.11 -9.05 -18.48
N ASP A 370 0.70 -7.87 -18.92
CA ASP A 370 1.48 -6.62 -18.83
C ASP A 370 1.13 -5.77 -17.61
N GLY A 371 0.16 -6.24 -16.81
CA GLY A 371 -0.15 -5.69 -15.50
C GLY A 371 0.95 -5.89 -14.45
N ASN A 372 0.76 -5.26 -13.29
CA ASN A 372 1.74 -5.28 -12.20
C ASN A 372 2.08 -6.71 -11.76
N TYR A 373 1.09 -7.60 -11.69
CA TYR A 373 1.34 -8.98 -11.27
C TYR A 373 2.20 -9.72 -12.29
N GLY A 374 1.84 -9.68 -13.57
CA GLY A 374 2.58 -10.36 -14.63
C GLY A 374 4.02 -9.87 -14.74
N VAL A 375 4.22 -8.56 -14.72
CA VAL A 375 5.57 -7.95 -14.77
C VAL A 375 6.43 -8.36 -13.59
N LEU A 376 5.93 -8.22 -12.36
CA LEU A 376 6.70 -8.60 -11.17
C LEU A 376 6.93 -10.12 -11.13
N TYR A 377 5.96 -10.92 -11.58
CA TYR A 377 6.09 -12.37 -11.65
C TYR A 377 7.24 -12.77 -12.57
N ARG A 378 7.25 -12.30 -13.82
CA ARG A 378 8.32 -12.64 -14.79
C ARG A 378 9.69 -12.16 -14.34
N LYS A 379 9.77 -11.06 -13.60
CA LYS A 379 11.04 -10.48 -13.17
C LYS A 379 11.61 -11.09 -11.89
N LEU A 380 10.76 -11.37 -10.90
CA LEU A 380 11.19 -11.67 -9.53
C LEU A 380 10.85 -13.10 -9.08
N HIS A 381 9.82 -13.72 -9.63
CA HIS A 381 9.43 -15.07 -9.21
C HIS A 381 10.56 -16.07 -9.52
N GLY A 382 10.95 -16.88 -8.54
CA GLY A 382 12.06 -17.84 -8.72
C GLY A 382 13.45 -17.26 -8.41
N MET A 383 13.59 -15.95 -8.25
CA MET A 383 14.87 -15.34 -7.91
C MET A 383 15.31 -15.77 -6.50
N MET A 384 16.54 -16.26 -6.38
CA MET A 384 17.12 -16.70 -5.11
C MET A 384 17.74 -15.54 -4.35
N VAL A 385 17.43 -15.41 -3.05
CA VAL A 385 17.90 -14.36 -2.15
C VAL A 385 18.31 -14.88 -0.78
#